data_AF-A0A4Z1BZU4-F1
#
_entry.id   AF-A0A4Z1BZU4-F1
#
_cell.length_a   1.000
_cell.length_b   1.000
_cell.length_c   1.000
_cell.angle_alpha   90.00
_cell.angle_beta   90.00
_cell.angle_gamma   90.00
#
_symmetry.space_group_name_H-M   'P 1'
#
loop_
_entity.id
_entity.type
_entity.pdbx_description
1 polymer ?
#
loop_
_entity_poly.entity_id
_entity_poly.type
_entity_poly.pdbx_seq_one_letter_code
_entity_poly.pdbx_strand_id
1 'polypeptide(L)' 'MNDNKLTYILLIIASIFLILNGIFAFENNIAIIIMSIFFLVIGILLLGVSVRLLLKASKHSR' A
#
# COMPACT_ATOMS: atom_id res chain seq x y z
N MET A 1 -15.95 -8.90 14.08
CA MET A 1 -14.86 -9.88 13.82
C MET A 1 -14.57 -10.12 12.33
N ASN A 2 -15.30 -9.46 11.41
CA ASN A 2 -14.96 -9.41 9.97
C ASN A 2 -14.15 -8.15 9.61
N ASP A 3 -14.02 -7.23 10.58
CA ASP A 3 -13.47 -5.89 10.44
C ASP A 3 -11.98 -5.92 10.09
N ASN A 4 -11.21 -6.84 10.70
CA ASN A 4 -9.78 -6.99 10.40
C ASN A 4 -9.53 -7.37 8.93
N LYS A 5 -10.39 -8.21 8.33
CA LYS A 5 -10.27 -8.61 6.92
C LYS A 5 -10.53 -7.42 5.99
N LEU A 6 -11.58 -6.64 6.29
CA LEU A 6 -11.89 -5.41 5.57
C LEU A 6 -10.75 -4.39 5.68
N THR A 7 -10.16 -4.22 6.89
CA THR A 7 -9.00 -3.35 7.08
C THR A 7 -7.81 -3.77 6.22
N TYR A 8 -7.49 -5.07 6.13
CA TYR A 8 -6.38 -5.52 5.28
C TYR A 8 -6.65 -5.33 3.79
N ILE A 9 -7.88 -5.57 3.33
CA ILE A 9 -8.28 -5.32 1.94
C ILE A 9 -8.18 -3.83 1.62
N LEU A 10 -8.66 -2.98 2.53
CA LEU A 10 -8.57 -1.53 2.39
C LEU A 10 -7.11 -1.05 2.37
N LEU A 11 -6.24 -1.67 3.17
CA LEU A 11 -4.81 -1.36 3.21
C LEU A 11 -4.10 -1.74 1.90
N ILE A 12 -4.49 -2.86 1.29
CA ILE A 12 -4.01 -3.26 -0.05
C ILE A 12 -4.44 -2.22 -1.10
N ILE A 13 -5.71 -1.83 -1.09
CA ILE A 13 -6.25 -0.82 -2.03
C ILE A 13 -5.53 0.53 -1.85
N ALA A 14 -5.35 0.97 -0.60
CA ALA A 14 -4.61 2.20 -0.29
C ALA A 14 -3.15 2.14 -0.78
N SER A 15 -2.49 0.98 -0.62
CA SER A 15 -1.13 0.76 -1.10
C SER A 15 -1.03 0.87 -2.62
N ILE A 16 -2.00 0.30 -3.34
CA ILE A 16 -2.08 0.39 -4.81
C ILE A 16 -2.27 1.85 -5.25
N PHE A 17 -3.17 2.59 -4.60
CA PHE A 17 -3.35 4.01 -4.89
C PHE A 17 -2.08 4.84 -4.64
N LEU A 18 -1.32 4.52 -3.59
CA LEU A 18 -0.06 5.19 -3.29
C LEU A 18 1.01 4.93 -4.36
N ILE A 19 1.09 3.70 -4.85
CA ILE A 19 1.99 3.31 -5.95
C ILE A 19 1.59 4.02 -7.25
N LEU A 20 0.29 4.03 -7.58
CA LEU A 20 -0.23 4.74 -8.75
C LEU A 20 0.02 6.25 -8.65
N ASN A 21 -0.14 6.83 -7.46
CA ASN A 21 0.15 8.26 -7.22
C ASN A 21 1.63 8.58 -7.44
N GLY A 22 2.54 7.70 -6.99
CA GLY A 22 3.96 7.82 -7.31
C GLY A 22 4.23 7.75 -8.82
N ILE A 23 3.67 6.76 -9.52
CA ILE A 23 3.90 6.56 -10.96
C ILE A 23 3.32 7.70 -11.81
N PHE A 24 2.15 8.24 -11.44
CA PHE A 24 1.49 9.35 -12.14
C PHE A 24 1.98 10.74 -11.74
N ALA A 25 3.15 10.85 -11.10
CA ALA A 25 3.75 12.15 -10.82
C ALA A 25 4.25 12.79 -12.15
N PHE A 26 3.35 13.52 -12.81
CA PHE A 26 3.58 14.07 -14.16
C PHE A 26 4.39 15.38 -14.18
N GLU A 27 4.56 16.06 -13.05
CA GLU A 27 5.29 17.32 -13.00
C GLU A 27 6.79 17.11 -12.79
N ASN A 28 7.61 17.75 -13.64
CA ASN A 28 9.08 17.77 -13.56
C ASN A 28 9.63 18.68 -12.45
N ASN A 29 8.90 18.82 -11.34
CA ASN A 29 9.40 19.52 -10.17
C ASN A 29 10.19 18.53 -9.29
N ILE A 30 11.40 18.91 -8.88
CA ILE A 30 12.30 18.06 -8.09
C ILE A 30 11.61 17.60 -6.80
N ALA A 31 10.84 18.47 -6.16
CA ALA A 31 10.08 18.13 -4.96
C ALA A 31 9.02 17.03 -5.21
N ILE A 32 8.36 17.06 -6.37
CA ILE A 32 7.32 16.10 -6.74
C ILE A 32 7.93 14.74 -7.10
N ILE A 33 9.08 14.74 -7.77
CA ILE A 33 9.85 13.51 -8.07
C ILE A 33 10.30 12.83 -6.77
N ILE A 34 10.84 13.59 -5.81
CA ILE A 34 11.26 13.04 -4.51
C ILE A 34 10.05 12.47 -3.75
N MET A 35 8.93 13.18 -3.70
CA MET A 35 7.70 12.72 -3.05
C MET A 35 7.11 11.49 -3.73
N SER A 36 7.15 11.43 -5.07
CA SER A 36 6.73 10.28 -5.86
C SER A 36 7.52 9.02 -5.51
N ILE A 37 8.86 9.12 -5.46
CA ILE A 37 9.72 8.00 -5.06
C ILE A 37 9.38 7.57 -3.63
N PHE A 38 9.15 8.53 -2.73
CA PHE A 38 8.77 8.25 -1.34
C PHE A 38 7.44 7.49 -1.25
N PHE A 39 6.43 7.91 -2.01
CA PHE A 39 5.14 7.23 -2.10
C PHE A 39 5.24 5.84 -2.72
N LEU A 40 6.11 5.65 -3.71
CA LEU A 40 6.40 4.33 -4.27
C LEU A 40 7.00 3.37 -3.24
N VAL A 41 8.04 3.83 -2.51
CA VAL A 41 8.72 3.03 -1.49
C VAL A 41 7.77 2.67 -0.35
N ILE A 42 7.03 3.65 0.17
CA ILE A 42 6.03 3.42 1.21
C ILE A 42 4.95 2.46 0.70
N GLY A 43 4.45 2.66 -0.52
CA GLY A 43 3.37 1.86 -1.09
C GLY A 43 3.75 0.39 -1.21
N ILE A 44 4.97 0.10 -1.66
CA ILE A 44 5.49 -1.28 -1.75
C ILE A 44 5.65 -1.91 -0.36
N LEU A 45 6.21 -1.18 0.61
CA LEU A 45 6.35 -1.66 1.99
C LEU A 45 5.00 -1.96 2.63
N LEU A 46 4.04 -1.03 2.49
CA LEU A 46 2.70 -1.17 3.03
C LEU A 46 1.97 -2.36 2.40
N LEU A 47 2.12 -2.57 1.08
CA LEU A 47 1.54 -3.70 0.38
C LEU A 47 2.10 -5.03 0.91
N GLY A 48 3.42 -5.11 1.10
CA GLY A 48 4.07 -6.30 1.66
C GLY A 48 3.59 -6.63 3.08
N VAL A 49 3.46 -5.62 3.94
CA VAL A 49 2.94 -5.77 5.32
C VAL A 49 1.47 -6.19 5.30
N SER A 50 0.65 -5.56 4.45
CA SER A 50 -0.79 -5.85 4.31
C SER A 50 -1.05 -7.28 3.87
N VAL A 51 -0.30 -7.75 2.86
CA VAL A 51 -0.40 -9.13 2.37
C VAL A 51 0.03 -10.12 3.45
N ARG A 52 1.15 -9.87 4.15
CA ARG A 52 1.59 -10.72 5.27
C ARG A 52 0.55 -10.80 6.39
N LEU A 53 -0.04 -9.67 6.76
CA LEU A 53 -1.09 -9.62 7.78
C LEU A 53 -2.35 -10.38 7.34
N LEU A 54 -2.78 -10.22 6.09
CA LEU A 54 -3.91 -10.95 5.54
C LEU A 54 -3.67 -12.47 5.54
N LEU A 55 -2.47 -12.91 5.13
CA LEU A 55 -2.09 -14.33 5.14
C LEU A 55 -2.03 -14.89 6.57
N LYS A 56 -1.48 -14.13 7.53
CA LYS A 56 -1.44 -14.54 8.95
C LYS A 56 -2.84 -14.65 9.53
N ALA A 57 -3.72 -13.70 9.25
CA ALA A 57 -5.12 -13.73 9.66
C ALA A 57 -5.87 -14.91 9.03
N SER A 58 -5.59 -15.24 7.76
CA SER A 58 -6.19 -16.40 7.11
C SER A 58 -5.68 -17.73 7.66
N LYS A 59 -4.42 -17.80 8.10
CA LYS A 59 -3.82 -19.00 8.68
C LYS A 59 -4.29 -19.26 10.12
N HIS A 60 -4.58 -18.22 10.89
CA HIS A 60 -5.11 -18.34 12.26
C HIS A 60 -6.61 -18.70 12.31
N SER A 61 -7.32 -18.56 11.19
CA SER A 61 -8.74 -18.92 11.07
C SER A 61 -8.97 -20.38 10.63
N ARG A 62 -7.91 -21.17 10.40
CA ARG A 62 -7.95 -22.63 10.18
C ARG A 62 -7.50 -23.34 11.44
#